data_AF-A0A7M3Z379-F1
#
_entry.id   AF-A0A7M3Z379-F1
#
_cell.length_a   1.000
_cell.length_b   1.000
_cell.length_c   1.000
_cell.angle_alpha   90.00
_cell.angle_beta   90.00
_cell.angle_gamma   90.00
#
_symmetry.space_group_name_H-M   'P 1'
#
loop_
_entity.id
_entity.type
_entity.pdbx_description
1 polymer ?
#
loop_
_entity_poly.entity_id
_entity_poly.type
_entity_poly.pdbx_seq_one_letter_code
_entity_poly.pdbx_strand_id
1 'polypeptide(L)'
;MSAWKRVVALLGIYFCSLMMVAVPASAQISGAAVSMTCAPGQIQVEVKPGATLTGYTTCTVSNPTAYVEKVAIQVTSDGLATAAPGDMYVGAGQEVDFQ
;
A
#
# COMPACT_ATOMS: atom_id res chain seq x y z
N MET A 1 -8.72 -50.68 33.09
CA MET A 1 -9.17 -49.90 31.92
C MET A 1 -8.56 -50.54 30.67
N SER A 2 -9.38 -51.06 29.74
CA SER A 2 -8.91 -51.85 28.57
C SER A 2 -7.95 -51.05 27.69
N ALA A 3 -6.95 -51.71 27.09
CA ALA A 3 -5.95 -51.11 26.20
C ALA A 3 -6.60 -50.31 25.05
N TRP A 4 -7.75 -50.78 24.55
CA TRP A 4 -8.55 -50.08 23.55
C TRP A 4 -9.00 -48.69 24.00
N LYS A 5 -9.43 -48.55 25.26
CA LYS A 5 -9.88 -47.26 25.82
C LYS A 5 -8.74 -46.26 25.91
N ARG A 6 -7.50 -46.73 26.16
CA ARG A 6 -6.31 -45.87 26.21
C ARG A 6 -5.90 -45.41 24.82
N VAL A 7 -5.95 -46.29 23.82
CA VAL A 7 -5.63 -45.94 22.43
C VAL A 7 -6.63 -44.93 21.87
N VAL A 8 -7.93 -45.13 22.10
CA VAL A 8 -8.95 -44.17 21.67
C VAL A 8 -8.77 -42.81 22.35
N ALA A 9 -8.45 -42.80 23.65
CA ALA A 9 -8.19 -41.55 24.37
C ALA A 9 -6.97 -40.80 23.82
N LEU A 10 -5.87 -41.50 23.53
CA LEU A 10 -4.65 -40.90 22.97
C LEU A 10 -4.86 -40.35 21.55
N LEU A 11 -5.58 -41.08 20.69
CA LEU A 11 -5.91 -40.61 19.35
C LEU A 11 -6.85 -39.39 19.37
N GLY A 12 -7.81 -39.36 20.31
CA GLY A 12 -8.68 -38.21 20.52
C GLY A 12 -7.92 -36.97 20.96
N ILE A 13 -6.98 -37.11 21.90
CA ILE A 13 -6.12 -36.01 22.37
C ILE A 13 -5.23 -35.51 21.23
N TYR A 14 -4.64 -36.41 20.45
CA TYR A 14 -3.82 -36.04 19.29
C TYR A 14 -4.62 -35.26 18.25
N PHE A 15 -5.83 -35.70 17.90
CA PHE A 15 -6.68 -34.99 16.95
C PHE A 15 -7.12 -33.61 17.46
N CYS A 16 -7.49 -33.49 18.74
CA CYS A 16 -7.79 -32.20 19.37
C CYS A 16 -6.60 -31.23 19.33
N SER A 17 -5.37 -31.72 19.55
CA SER A 17 -4.17 -30.89 19.53
C SER A 17 -3.86 -30.31 18.13
N LEU A 18 -4.17 -31.05 17.06
CA LEU A 18 -3.99 -30.57 15.69
C LEU A 18 -5.01 -29.49 15.30
N MET A 19 -6.24 -29.58 15.82
CA MET A 19 -7.28 -28.58 15.57
C MET A 19 -7.01 -27.22 16.22
N MET A 20 -6.16 -27.16 17.25
CA MET A 20 -5.75 -25.89 17.86
C MET A 20 -4.70 -25.11 17.05
N VAL A 21 -4.09 -25.72 16.03
CA VAL A 21 -3.05 -25.09 15.18
C VAL A 21 -3.59 -24.72 13.79
N ALA A 22 -4.86 -24.99 13.51
CA ALA A 22 -5.54 -24.54 12.28
C ALA A 22 -5.89 -23.04 12.36
N VAL A 23 -4.90 -22.19 12.63
CA VAL A 23 -5.02 -20.75 12.38
C VAL A 23 -4.91 -20.58 10.88
N PRO A 24 -5.83 -19.84 10.21
CA PRO A 24 -5.58 -19.44 8.83
C PRO A 24 -4.33 -18.57 8.85
N ALA A 25 -3.19 -19.14 8.46
CA ALA A 25 -2.02 -18.35 8.13
C ALA A 25 -2.38 -17.58 6.85
N SER A 26 -2.87 -16.36 7.01
CA SER A 26 -3.01 -15.43 5.90
C SER A 26 -1.60 -15.08 5.43
N ALA A 27 -1.03 -15.95 4.60
CA ALA A 27 0.13 -15.68 3.76
C ALA A 27 -0.23 -14.74 2.59
N GLN A 28 -1.25 -13.90 2.79
CA GLN A 28 -1.56 -12.80 1.90
C GLN A 28 -0.50 -11.75 2.15
N ILE A 29 0.66 -11.95 1.53
CA ILE A 29 1.59 -10.87 1.22
C ILE A 29 0.72 -9.79 0.62
N SER A 30 0.45 -8.73 1.38
CA SER A 30 -0.12 -7.51 0.81
C SER A 30 0.81 -7.17 -0.32
N GLY A 31 0.35 -7.28 -1.57
CA GLY A 31 1.07 -6.68 -2.69
C GLY A 31 1.30 -5.21 -2.36
N ALA A 32 2.33 -4.60 -2.97
CA ALA A 32 2.53 -3.16 -2.87
C ALA A 32 1.18 -2.47 -3.18
N ALA A 33 0.63 -1.79 -2.18
CA ALA A 33 -0.74 -1.27 -2.19
C ALA A 33 -0.73 0.26 -2.10
N VAL A 34 0.19 0.90 -2.82
CA VAL A 34 0.35 2.35 -2.83
C VAL A 34 -0.78 2.99 -3.64
N SER A 35 -1.36 4.07 -3.13
CA SER A 35 -2.31 4.92 -3.87
C SER A 35 -1.81 6.36 -3.94
N MET A 36 -2.25 7.11 -4.97
CA MET A 36 -1.96 8.53 -5.10
C MET A 36 -3.24 9.30 -5.43
N THR A 37 -3.39 10.48 -4.84
CA THR A 37 -4.51 11.39 -5.12
C THR A 37 -3.98 12.79 -5.28
N CYS A 38 -4.36 13.50 -6.35
CA CYS A 38 -3.90 14.85 -6.63
C CYS A 38 -5.07 15.85 -6.66
N ALA A 39 -4.88 17.02 -6.06
CA ALA A 39 -5.85 18.10 -6.05
C ALA A 39 -5.18 19.46 -6.32
N PRO A 40 -5.60 20.20 -7.36
CA PRO A 40 -6.64 19.84 -8.34
C PRO A 40 -6.17 18.74 -9.32
N GLY A 41 -7.10 17.86 -9.74
CA GLY A 41 -6.81 16.77 -10.68
C GLY A 41 -6.52 17.23 -12.12
N GLN A 42 -6.78 18.49 -12.43
CA GLN A 42 -6.41 19.13 -13.69
C GLN A 42 -5.80 20.50 -13.40
N ILE A 43 -4.65 20.76 -14.02
CA ILE A 43 -3.93 22.02 -13.89
C ILE A 43 -4.22 22.85 -15.15
N GLN A 44 -4.98 23.94 -14.99
CA GLN A 44 -5.23 24.90 -16.06
C GLN A 44 -4.21 26.03 -15.97
N VAL A 45 -3.32 26.15 -16.95
CA VAL A 45 -2.31 27.22 -17.00
C VAL A 45 -2.87 28.38 -17.82
N GLU A 46 -3.00 29.54 -17.18
CA GLU A 46 -3.54 30.71 -17.87
C GLU A 46 -2.48 31.37 -18.77
N VAL A 47 -2.85 31.58 -20.03
CA VAL A 47 -1.98 32.14 -21.07
C VAL A 47 -2.43 33.55 -21.47
N LYS A 48 -2.10 34.53 -20.63
CA LYS A 48 -2.32 35.96 -20.93
C LYS A 48 -1.10 36.80 -20.52
N PRO A 49 -0.90 37.99 -21.12
CA PRO A 49 0.17 38.89 -20.70
C PRO A 49 0.06 39.20 -19.19
N GLY A 50 1.16 38.98 -18.45
CA GLY A 50 1.23 39.19 -17.01
C GLY A 50 0.78 38.01 -16.13
N ALA A 51 0.40 36.86 -16.70
CA ALA A 51 0.16 35.65 -15.92
C ALA A 51 1.46 34.98 -15.47
N THR A 52 1.36 34.13 -14.44
CA THR A 52 2.49 33.37 -13.88
C THR A 52 3.02 32.28 -14.82
N LEU A 53 2.20 31.83 -15.78
CA LEU A 53 2.51 30.77 -16.76
C LEU A 53 2.92 29.43 -16.13
N THR A 54 2.58 29.21 -14.86
CA THR A 54 2.86 27.99 -14.10
C THR A 54 1.59 27.53 -13.41
N GLY A 55 1.43 26.23 -13.25
CA GLY A 55 0.39 25.64 -12.43
C GLY A 55 0.97 24.57 -11.51
N TYR A 56 0.23 24.24 -10.46
CA TYR A 56 0.67 23.31 -9.42
C TYR A 56 -0.50 22.45 -8.96
N THR A 57 -0.21 21.24 -8.53
CA THR A 57 -1.15 20.35 -7.86
C THR A 57 -0.45 19.68 -6.70
N THR A 58 -1.16 19.48 -5.59
CA THR A 58 -0.62 18.72 -4.47
C THR A 58 -1.10 17.28 -4.60
N CYS A 59 -0.16 16.35 -4.54
CA CYS A 59 -0.42 14.92 -4.58
C CYS A 59 -0.07 14.29 -3.23
N THR A 60 -0.99 13.50 -2.69
CA THR A 60 -0.80 12.68 -1.49
C THR A 60 -0.60 11.23 -1.90
N VAL A 61 0.52 10.64 -1.49
CA VAL A 61 0.84 9.23 -1.69
C VAL A 61 0.61 8.49 -0.38
N SER A 62 -0.25 7.46 -0.38
CA SER A 62 -0.61 6.68 0.80
C SER A 62 -0.08 5.25 0.70
N ASN A 63 0.55 4.79 1.77
CA ASN A 63 1.05 3.42 1.90
C ASN A 63 0.35 2.70 3.07
N PRO A 64 -0.68 1.89 2.82
CA PRO A 64 -1.38 1.13 3.85
C PRO A 64 -0.63 -0.14 4.28
N THR A 65 0.53 -0.43 3.70
CA THR A 65 1.29 -1.66 4.00
C THR A 65 2.11 -1.50 5.29
N ALA A 66 2.64 -2.63 5.77
CA ALA A 66 3.53 -2.69 6.93
C ALA A 66 5.02 -2.44 6.58
N TYR A 67 5.35 -2.16 5.31
CA TYR A 67 6.72 -1.97 4.83
C TYR A 67 6.93 -0.57 4.27
N VAL A 68 8.20 -0.16 4.14
CA VAL A 68 8.54 1.06 3.40
C VAL A 68 8.46 0.75 1.92
N GLU A 69 7.67 1.51 1.18
CA GLU A 69 7.47 1.34 -0.26
C GLU A 69 8.28 2.41 -1.01
N LYS A 70 8.95 1.99 -2.10
CA LYS A 70 9.56 2.92 -3.05
C LYS A 70 8.56 3.18 -4.18
N VAL A 71 8.23 4.45 -4.39
CA VAL A 71 7.22 4.89 -5.35
C VAL A 71 7.89 5.74 -6.44
N ALA A 72 7.73 5.33 -7.69
CA ALA A 72 8.17 6.10 -8.85
C ALA A 72 7.03 7.02 -9.33
N ILE A 73 7.32 8.32 -9.41
CA ILE A 73 6.39 9.37 -9.83
C ILE A 73 6.71 9.77 -11.27
N GLN A 74 5.72 9.65 -12.14
CA GLN A 74 5.82 10.04 -13.55
C GLN A 74 4.79 11.13 -13.83
N VAL A 75 5.25 12.25 -14.39
CA VAL A 75 4.37 13.37 -14.78
C VAL A 75 4.37 13.48 -16.29
N THR A 76 3.19 13.37 -16.89
CA THR A 76 2.97 13.63 -18.31
C THR A 76 2.33 14.99 -18.50
N SER A 77 2.92 15.80 -19.36
CA SER A 77 2.40 17.10 -19.80
C SER A 77 2.39 17.15 -21.32
N ASP A 78 1.42 17.87 -21.90
CA ASP A 78 1.31 18.07 -23.35
C ASP A 78 2.36 19.07 -23.88
N GLY A 79 3.64 18.79 -23.62
CA GLY A 79 4.78 19.61 -24.05
C GLY A 79 5.18 20.73 -23.08
N LEU A 80 4.55 20.85 -21.90
CA LEU A 80 4.97 21.79 -20.86
C LEU A 80 6.12 21.21 -20.03
N ALA A 81 7.00 22.07 -19.51
CA ALA A 81 8.00 21.64 -18.53
C ALA A 81 7.33 21.18 -17.23
N THR A 82 7.80 20.08 -16.66
CA THR A 82 7.28 19.49 -15.42
C THR A 82 8.40 19.32 -14.39
N ALA A 83 8.04 19.36 -13.11
CA ALA A 83 8.92 19.07 -11.99
C ALA A 83 8.16 18.22 -10.98
N ALA A 84 8.79 17.14 -10.50
CA ALA A 84 8.29 16.25 -9.46
C ALA A 84 9.47 15.48 -8.84
N PRO A 85 9.30 14.79 -7.69
CA PRO A 85 10.38 14.11 -6.98
C PRO A 85 11.06 12.95 -7.75
N GLY A 86 10.40 12.39 -8.77
CA GLY A 86 10.88 11.25 -9.55
C GLY A 86 10.73 9.92 -8.81
N ASP A 87 11.42 9.75 -7.68
CA ASP A 87 11.28 8.61 -6.78
C ASP A 87 11.11 9.10 -5.34
N MET A 88 10.28 8.41 -4.56
CA MET A 88 10.12 8.70 -3.12
C MET A 88 9.90 7.44 -2.30
N TYR A 89 10.24 7.51 -1.01
CA TYR A 89 9.97 6.45 -0.06
C TYR A 89 8.80 6.85 0.83
N VAL A 90 7.81 5.98 0.96
CA VAL A 90 6.64 6.18 1.83
C VAL A 90 6.69 5.13 2.93
N GLY A 91 6.75 5.60 4.18
CA GLY A 91 6.81 4.74 5.36
C GLY A 91 5.57 3.86 5.51
N ALA A 92 5.69 2.81 6.31
CA ALA A 92 4.57 1.91 6.62
C ALA A 92 3.40 2.66 7.29
N GLY A 93 2.19 2.52 6.74
CA GLY A 93 1.00 3.22 7.22
C GLY A 93 1.09 4.76 7.13
N GLN A 94 2.01 5.30 6.34
CA GLN A 94 2.24 6.74 6.23
C GLN A 94 1.68 7.31 4.93
N GLU A 95 1.49 8.62 4.96
CA GLU A 95 1.18 9.43 3.79
C GLU A 95 2.25 10.52 3.62
N VAL A 96 2.58 10.83 2.37
CA VAL A 96 3.55 11.89 2.04
C VAL A 96 2.98 12.74 0.91
N ASP A 97 3.03 14.05 1.12
CA ASP A 97 2.62 15.04 0.13
C ASP A 97 3.81 15.52 -0.72
N PHE A 98 3.56 15.78 -2.00
CA PHE A 98 4.48 16.48 -2.88
C PHE A 98 3.73 17.41 -3.85
N GLN A 99 4.48 18.29 -4.50
CA GLN A 99 4.01 19.22 -5.52
C GLN A 99 4.95 19.19 -6.73
#